data_AF-A0A231H8W0-F1
#
_entry.id   AF-A0A231H8W0-F1
#
_cell.length_a   1.000
_cell.length_b   1.000
_cell.length_c   1.000
_cell.angle_alpha   90.00
_cell.angle_beta   90.00
_cell.angle_gamma   90.00
#
_symmetry.space_group_name_H-M   'P 1'
#
loop_
_entity.id
_entity.type
_entity.pdbx_description
1 polymer ?
#
loop_
_entity_poly.entity_id
_entity_poly.type
_entity_poly.pdbx_seq_one_letter_code
_entity_poly.pdbx_strand_id
1 'polypeptide(L)'
;MTSPWLWYVSRAAGVVTLVLLTLVALLGMFTAARVRPRLAVSAVAMGLHRTLALGTIVFLAAHIVTATVDTYVHLGWLSTVVPFTAGYERQWVALGTLALDILLAVVATSVLRHRLPTRIWRAVHLFAYAMAPLAVGHGLTMASAQDPALVAVTVACGVALAVGAVWRWAFPDADRHRRSDIASQEWT
;
A
#
# COMPACT_ATOMS: atom_id res chain seq x y z
N MET A 1 -24.51 -21.14 -11.82
CA MET A 1 -25.17 -20.51 -10.67
C MET A 1 -24.29 -19.34 -10.22
N THR A 2 -24.64 -18.11 -10.60
CA THR A 2 -23.92 -16.90 -10.19
C THR A 2 -24.28 -16.60 -8.75
N SER A 3 -23.56 -17.21 -7.81
CA SER A 3 -23.89 -17.08 -6.40
C SER A 3 -23.22 -15.82 -5.84
N PRO A 4 -23.95 -14.91 -5.19
CA PRO A 4 -23.47 -13.58 -4.80
C PRO A 4 -22.36 -13.60 -3.73
N TRP A 5 -21.99 -14.77 -3.21
CA TRP A 5 -20.91 -14.89 -2.24
C TRP A 5 -19.57 -14.40 -2.79
N LEU A 6 -19.25 -14.65 -4.07
CA LEU A 6 -17.98 -14.18 -4.66
C LEU A 6 -17.88 -12.65 -4.60
N TRP A 7 -18.99 -11.98 -4.87
CA TRP A 7 -19.10 -10.53 -4.79
C TRP A 7 -18.89 -10.02 -3.35
N TYR A 8 -19.57 -10.60 -2.36
CA TYR A 8 -19.41 -10.20 -0.96
C TYR A 8 -17.99 -10.50 -0.44
N VAL A 9 -17.43 -11.66 -0.79
CA VAL A 9 -16.06 -12.04 -0.42
C VAL A 9 -15.04 -11.11 -1.06
N SER A 10 -15.21 -10.77 -2.34
CA SER A 10 -14.31 -9.83 -3.02
C SER A 10 -14.30 -8.47 -2.34
N ARG A 11 -15.48 -7.92 -1.99
CA ARG A 11 -15.57 -6.63 -1.29
C ARG A 11 -15.00 -6.68 0.11
N ALA A 12 -15.29 -7.74 0.87
CA ALA A 12 -14.72 -7.92 2.21
C ALA A 12 -13.19 -8.05 2.16
N ALA A 13 -12.66 -8.85 1.22
CA ALA A 13 -11.23 -9.00 1.02
C ALA A 13 -10.56 -7.69 0.59
N GLY A 14 -11.22 -6.89 -0.26
CA GLY A 14 -10.75 -5.56 -0.66
C GLY A 14 -10.66 -4.60 0.53
N VAL A 15 -11.68 -4.57 1.40
CA VAL A 15 -11.67 -3.76 2.63
C VAL A 15 -10.54 -4.17 3.57
N VAL A 16 -10.40 -5.48 3.84
CA VAL A 16 -9.34 -5.99 4.72
C VAL A 16 -7.97 -5.66 4.13
N THR A 17 -7.80 -5.81 2.81
CA THR A 17 -6.57 -5.44 2.11
C THR A 17 -6.23 -3.97 2.33
N LEU A 18 -7.19 -3.06 2.15
CA LEU A 18 -6.98 -1.63 2.33
C LEU A 18 -6.61 -1.29 3.78
N VAL A 19 -7.30 -1.86 4.76
CA VAL A 19 -7.00 -1.66 6.18
C VAL A 19 -5.59 -2.14 6.52
N LEU A 20 -5.23 -3.37 6.12
CA LEU A 20 -3.91 -3.92 6.36
C LEU A 20 -2.82 -3.09 5.65
N LEU A 21 -3.09 -2.63 4.42
CA LEU A 21 -2.20 -1.74 3.68
C LEU A 21 -1.98 -0.41 4.43
N THR A 22 -3.04 0.18 4.96
CA THR A 22 -2.94 1.41 5.76
C THR A 22 -2.10 1.18 7.02
N LEU A 23 -2.34 0.09 7.75
CA LEU A 23 -1.58 -0.23 8.96
C LEU A 23 -0.10 -0.45 8.68
N VAL A 24 0.24 -1.21 7.63
CA VAL A 24 1.64 -1.48 7.27
C VAL A 24 2.36 -0.23 6.78
N ALA A 25 1.67 0.65 6.03
CA ALA A 25 2.20 1.93 5.57
C ALA A 25 2.47 2.89 6.74
N LEU A 26 1.51 3.04 7.65
CA LEU A 26 1.68 3.87 8.86
C LEU A 26 2.83 3.36 9.73
N LEU A 27 2.91 2.04 9.96
CA LEU A 27 4.01 1.43 10.69
C LEU A 27 5.37 1.70 10.01
N GLY A 28 5.41 1.65 8.68
CA GLY A 28 6.60 2.04 7.88
C GLY A 28 7.00 3.50 8.09
N MET A 29 6.03 4.42 8.04
CA MET A 29 6.26 5.85 8.28
C MET A 29 6.81 6.12 9.69
N PHE A 30 6.24 5.47 10.72
CA PHE A 30 6.66 5.64 12.12
C PHE A 30 8.04 5.04 12.39
N THR A 31 8.34 3.87 11.84
CA THR A 31 9.65 3.23 12.02
C THR A 31 10.76 4.00 11.30
N ALA A 32 10.45 4.59 10.14
CA ALA A 32 11.37 5.42 9.37
C ALA A 32 11.59 6.84 9.94
N ALA A 33 10.88 7.24 11.00
CA ALA A 33 11.01 8.56 11.63
C ALA A 33 11.77 8.53 12.98
N ARG A 34 12.04 7.34 13.55
CA ARG A 34 12.73 7.22 14.84
C ARG A 34 14.25 7.18 14.66
N VAL A 35 14.94 8.15 15.27
CA VAL A 35 16.40 8.29 15.21
C VAL A 35 17.14 7.20 16.01
N ARG A 36 16.56 6.71 17.13
CA ARG A 36 17.14 5.63 17.98
C ARG A 36 16.06 4.77 18.66
N PRO A 37 15.31 3.94 17.92
CA PRO A 37 14.40 2.99 18.56
C PRO A 37 15.20 1.99 19.41
N ARG A 38 14.70 1.63 20.60
CA ARG A 38 15.25 0.50 21.37
C ARG A 38 15.24 -0.75 20.47
N LEU A 39 16.29 -1.56 20.48
CA LEU A 39 16.44 -2.73 19.60
C LEU A 39 15.22 -3.65 19.63
N ALA A 40 14.66 -3.91 20.83
CA ALA A 40 13.45 -4.71 20.99
C ALA A 40 12.22 -4.10 20.28
N VAL A 41 12.05 -2.77 20.36
CA VAL A 41 10.93 -2.07 19.69
C VAL A 41 11.09 -2.13 18.17
N SER A 42 12.32 -1.98 17.67
CA SER A 42 12.61 -2.09 16.23
C SER A 42 12.36 -3.52 15.71
N ALA A 43 12.77 -4.55 16.46
CA ALA A 43 12.55 -5.95 16.09
C ALA A 43 11.05 -6.29 16.03
N VAL A 44 10.27 -5.89 17.05
CA VAL A 44 8.81 -6.10 17.08
C VAL A 44 8.13 -5.36 15.93
N ALA A 45 8.50 -4.10 15.68
CA ALA A 45 7.92 -3.33 14.58
C ALA A 45 8.22 -3.95 13.21
N MET A 46 9.44 -4.46 12.99
CA MET A 46 9.80 -5.17 11.76
C MET A 46 9.05 -6.50 11.62
N GLY A 47 8.88 -7.25 12.71
CA GLY A 47 8.07 -8.46 12.73
C GLY A 47 6.61 -8.17 12.36
N LEU A 48 6.03 -7.13 12.98
CA LEU A 48 4.65 -6.70 12.71
C LEU A 48 4.49 -6.21 11.26
N HIS A 49 5.43 -5.41 10.75
CA HIS A 49 5.40 -4.94 9.36
C HIS A 49 5.40 -6.11 8.39
N ARG A 50 6.24 -7.12 8.62
CA ARG A 50 6.30 -8.32 7.76
C ARG A 50 5.00 -9.12 7.83
N THR A 51 4.45 -9.34 9.02
CA THR A 51 3.19 -10.09 9.18
C THR A 51 2.01 -9.37 8.53
N LEU A 52 1.89 -8.06 8.73
CA LEU A 52 0.85 -7.25 8.11
C LEU A 52 1.00 -7.23 6.58
N ALA A 53 2.22 -7.05 6.07
CA ALA A 53 2.50 -7.07 4.63
C ALA A 53 2.11 -8.41 3.99
N LEU A 54 2.43 -9.53 4.64
CA LEU A 54 2.00 -10.86 4.18
C LEU A 54 0.48 -10.99 4.18
N GLY A 55 -0.19 -10.51 5.22
CA GLY A 55 -1.64 -10.44 5.28
C GLY A 55 -2.24 -9.63 4.13
N THR A 56 -1.69 -8.45 3.84
CA THR A 56 -2.11 -7.60 2.70
C THR A 56 -2.02 -8.37 1.39
N ILE A 57 -0.91 -9.09 1.13
CA ILE A 57 -0.73 -9.86 -0.10
C ILE A 57 -1.77 -10.99 -0.20
N VAL A 58 -2.02 -11.72 0.89
CA VAL A 58 -2.98 -12.84 0.90
C VAL A 58 -4.40 -12.34 0.64
N PHE A 59 -4.84 -11.29 1.34
CA PHE A 59 -6.17 -10.73 1.13
C PHE A 59 -6.31 -10.04 -0.24
N LEU A 60 -5.26 -9.42 -0.76
CA LEU A 60 -5.27 -8.84 -2.10
C LEU A 60 -5.41 -9.93 -3.17
N ALA A 61 -4.68 -11.04 -3.03
CA ALA A 61 -4.81 -12.17 -3.94
C ALA A 61 -6.23 -12.73 -3.91
N ALA A 62 -6.83 -12.90 -2.71
CA ALA A 62 -8.22 -13.31 -2.58
C ALA A 62 -9.18 -12.32 -3.25
N HIS A 63 -8.99 -11.01 -3.05
CA HIS A 63 -9.77 -9.95 -3.68
C HIS A 63 -9.71 -10.03 -5.22
N ILE A 64 -8.51 -10.11 -5.80
CA ILE A 64 -8.30 -10.18 -7.25
C ILE A 64 -8.89 -11.46 -7.82
N VAL A 65 -8.58 -12.64 -7.24
CA VAL A 65 -9.07 -13.93 -7.74
C VAL A 65 -10.60 -13.99 -7.69
N THR A 66 -11.20 -13.54 -6.59
CA THR A 66 -12.67 -13.52 -6.50
C THR A 66 -13.28 -12.50 -7.45
N ALA A 67 -12.64 -11.34 -7.68
CA ALA A 67 -13.10 -10.35 -8.65
C ALA A 67 -12.98 -10.82 -10.12
N THR A 68 -11.94 -11.59 -10.47
CA THR A 68 -11.75 -12.08 -11.84
C THR A 68 -12.56 -13.32 -12.17
N VAL A 69 -12.79 -14.18 -11.17
CA VAL A 69 -13.63 -15.38 -11.33
C VAL A 69 -15.11 -15.01 -11.27
N ASP A 70 -15.47 -13.88 -10.64
CA ASP A 70 -16.84 -13.42 -10.62
C ASP A 70 -17.36 -13.15 -12.04
N THR A 71 -18.45 -13.83 -12.38
CA THR A 71 -19.09 -13.72 -13.69
C THR A 71 -19.91 -12.44 -13.85
N TYR A 72 -20.19 -11.71 -12.76
CA TYR A 72 -20.93 -10.44 -12.81
C TYR A 72 -20.23 -9.39 -13.67
N VAL A 73 -18.90 -9.38 -13.69
CA VAL A 73 -18.10 -8.44 -14.48
C VAL A 73 -16.94 -9.19 -15.14
N HIS A 74 -16.92 -9.24 -16.47
CA HIS A 74 -15.81 -9.86 -17.20
C HIS A 74 -14.60 -8.91 -17.23
N LEU A 75 -13.76 -8.97 -16.20
CA LEU A 75 -12.55 -8.16 -16.10
C LEU A 75 -11.40 -8.66 -17.00
N GLY A 76 -11.39 -9.95 -17.39
CA GLY A 76 -10.31 -10.54 -18.18
C GLY A 76 -8.99 -10.60 -17.40
N TRP A 77 -8.31 -11.75 -17.40
CA TRP A 77 -7.09 -11.95 -16.59
C TRP A 77 -5.97 -10.96 -16.89
N LEU A 78 -5.86 -10.49 -18.14
CA LEU A 78 -4.84 -9.52 -18.55
C LEU A 78 -4.97 -8.18 -17.81
N SER A 79 -6.18 -7.77 -17.42
CA SER A 79 -6.39 -6.49 -16.73
C SER A 79 -5.85 -6.48 -15.29
N THR A 80 -5.57 -7.65 -14.73
CA THR A 80 -4.95 -7.74 -13.40
C THR A 80 -3.49 -7.30 -13.39
N VAL A 81 -2.80 -7.35 -14.53
CA VAL A 81 -1.36 -7.03 -14.63
C VAL A 81 -1.07 -5.91 -15.64
N VAL A 82 -1.93 -5.71 -16.64
CA VAL A 82 -1.75 -4.66 -17.64
C VAL A 82 -2.81 -3.59 -17.44
N PRO A 83 -2.44 -2.39 -16.97
CA PRO A 83 -3.41 -1.33 -16.71
C PRO A 83 -4.12 -0.91 -18.00
N PHE A 84 -5.34 -0.42 -17.87
CA PHE A 84 -6.20 0.07 -18.96
C PHE A 84 -6.68 -0.98 -19.98
N THR A 85 -6.50 -2.28 -19.72
CA THR A 85 -7.00 -3.34 -20.61
C THR A 85 -8.39 -3.87 -20.23
N ALA A 86 -8.94 -3.46 -19.10
CA ALA A 86 -10.28 -3.88 -18.66
C ALA A 86 -11.40 -3.36 -19.58
N GLY A 87 -12.40 -4.21 -19.83
CA GLY A 87 -13.62 -3.86 -20.55
C GLY A 87 -14.66 -3.12 -19.70
N TYR A 88 -14.54 -3.20 -18.38
CA TYR A 88 -15.43 -2.57 -17.39
C TYR A 88 -14.65 -1.56 -16.55
N GLU A 89 -15.24 -0.37 -16.33
CA GLU A 89 -14.69 0.71 -15.49
C GLU A 89 -13.17 0.90 -15.66
N ARG A 90 -12.72 0.92 -16.92
CA ARG A 90 -11.31 0.78 -17.33
C ARG A 90 -10.35 1.65 -16.54
N GLN A 91 -10.72 2.91 -16.32
CA GLN A 91 -9.90 3.90 -15.64
C GLN A 91 -9.72 3.55 -14.15
N TRP A 92 -10.78 3.09 -13.49
CA TRP A 92 -10.78 2.78 -12.06
C TRP A 92 -10.16 1.43 -11.75
N VAL A 93 -10.35 0.45 -12.64
CA VAL A 93 -9.63 -0.83 -12.56
C VAL A 93 -8.13 -0.60 -12.74
N ALA A 94 -7.72 0.26 -13.68
CA ALA A 94 -6.30 0.56 -13.92
C ALA A 94 -5.58 1.14 -12.69
N LEU A 95 -6.28 1.87 -11.80
CA LEU A 95 -5.71 2.32 -10.52
C LEU A 95 -5.33 1.14 -9.63
N GLY A 96 -6.20 0.13 -9.54
CA GLY A 96 -5.95 -1.10 -8.79
C GLY A 96 -4.81 -1.91 -9.39
N THR A 97 -4.77 -2.05 -10.72
CA THR A 97 -3.67 -2.71 -11.43
C THR A 97 -2.33 -2.02 -11.20
N LEU A 98 -2.28 -0.70 -11.32
CA LEU A 98 -1.04 0.06 -11.10
C LEU A 98 -0.57 -0.04 -9.64
N ALA A 99 -1.49 -0.05 -8.68
CA ALA A 99 -1.17 -0.29 -7.28
C ALA A 99 -0.59 -1.71 -7.06
N LEU A 100 -1.16 -2.73 -7.73
CA LEU A 100 -0.63 -4.09 -7.70
C LEU A 100 0.78 -4.16 -8.31
N ASP A 101 1.02 -3.52 -9.45
CA ASP A 101 2.33 -3.53 -10.11
C ASP A 101 3.42 -2.92 -9.21
N ILE A 102 3.10 -1.81 -8.53
CA ILE A 102 3.99 -1.21 -7.54
C ILE A 102 4.21 -2.17 -6.37
N LEU A 103 3.15 -2.81 -5.86
CA LEU A 103 3.28 -3.80 -4.78
C LEU A 103 4.20 -4.95 -5.18
N LEU A 104 4.03 -5.50 -6.38
CA LEU A 104 4.87 -6.58 -6.90
C LEU A 104 6.33 -6.16 -6.98
N ALA A 105 6.62 -4.96 -7.48
CA ALA A 105 7.98 -4.42 -7.51
C ALA A 105 8.56 -4.26 -6.09
N VAL A 106 7.77 -3.73 -5.15
CA VAL A 106 8.17 -3.57 -3.75
C VAL A 106 8.45 -4.92 -3.07
N VAL A 107 7.59 -5.92 -3.29
CA VAL A 107 7.75 -7.26 -2.71
C VAL A 107 8.96 -7.96 -3.30
N ALA A 108 9.10 -7.96 -4.63
CA ALA A 108 10.22 -8.59 -5.32
C ALA A 108 11.57 -8.00 -4.86
N THR A 109 11.68 -6.67 -4.83
CA THR A 109 12.89 -6.00 -4.35
C THR A 109 13.15 -6.21 -2.87
N SER A 110 12.10 -6.34 -2.04
CA SER A 110 12.24 -6.59 -0.59
C SER A 110 12.69 -8.02 -0.27
N VAL A 111 12.22 -9.02 -1.04
CA VAL A 111 12.73 -10.40 -0.96
C VAL A 111 14.20 -10.46 -1.40
N LEU A 112 14.52 -9.74 -2.49
CA LEU A 112 15.87 -9.70 -3.05
C LEU A 112 16.79 -8.67 -2.36
N ARG A 113 16.38 -8.07 -1.24
CA ARG A 113 17.13 -7.00 -0.57
C ARG A 113 18.57 -7.37 -0.20
N HIS A 114 18.86 -8.66 -0.01
CA HIS A 114 20.18 -9.17 0.34
C HIS A 114 21.13 -9.27 -0.87
N ARG A 115 20.61 -9.18 -2.10
CA ARG A 115 21.38 -9.17 -3.36
C ARG A 115 21.39 -7.79 -4.03
N LEU A 116 20.54 -6.87 -3.59
CA LEU A 116 20.40 -5.55 -4.19
C LEU A 116 21.13 -4.48 -3.38
N PRO A 117 21.71 -3.45 -4.02
CA PRO A 117 22.18 -2.26 -3.33
C PRO A 117 21.04 -1.61 -2.55
N THR A 118 21.31 -1.21 -1.30
CA THR A 118 20.34 -0.56 -0.41
C THR A 118 19.68 0.67 -1.04
N ARG A 119 20.39 1.39 -1.92
CA ARG A 119 19.87 2.55 -2.65
C ARG A 119 18.72 2.17 -3.60
N ILE A 120 18.87 1.07 -4.35
CA ILE A 120 17.86 0.61 -5.31
C ILE A 120 16.63 0.12 -4.55
N TRP A 121 16.84 -0.74 -3.54
CA TRP A 121 15.74 -1.21 -2.71
C TRP A 121 14.96 -0.05 -2.09
N ARG A 122 15.65 0.95 -1.53
CA ARG A 122 15.01 2.13 -0.94
C ARG A 122 14.27 2.98 -1.96
N ALA A 123 14.83 3.15 -3.16
CA ALA A 123 14.18 3.90 -4.24
C ALA A 123 12.87 3.21 -4.67
N VAL A 124 12.89 1.89 -4.86
CA VAL A 124 11.68 1.12 -5.21
C VAL A 124 10.67 1.11 -4.06
N HIS A 125 11.14 0.93 -2.83
CA HIS A 125 10.26 0.93 -1.66
C HIS A 125 9.55 2.28 -1.45
N LEU A 126 10.16 3.39 -1.86
CA LEU A 126 9.52 4.71 -1.81
C LEU A 126 8.25 4.79 -2.67
N PHE A 127 8.14 4.02 -3.75
CA PHE A 127 6.91 3.97 -4.56
C PHE A 127 5.71 3.44 -3.78
N ALA A 128 5.90 2.79 -2.62
CA ALA A 128 4.80 2.43 -1.73
C ALA A 128 3.96 3.67 -1.29
N TYR A 129 4.57 4.86 -1.23
CA TYR A 129 3.84 6.11 -0.98
C TYR A 129 2.92 6.50 -2.15
N ALA A 130 3.27 6.16 -3.39
CA ALA A 130 2.42 6.39 -4.56
C ALA A 130 1.34 5.30 -4.71
N MET A 131 1.64 4.07 -4.28
CA MET A 131 0.67 2.97 -4.26
C MET A 131 -0.54 3.27 -3.35
N ALA A 132 -0.31 3.90 -2.21
CA ALA A 132 -1.35 4.23 -1.23
C ALA A 132 -2.53 5.06 -1.82
N PRO A 133 -2.32 6.23 -2.46
CA PRO A 133 -3.40 6.99 -3.06
C PRO A 133 -4.05 6.27 -4.26
N LEU A 134 -3.31 5.43 -5.01
CA LEU A 134 -3.89 4.62 -6.09
C LEU A 134 -4.88 3.59 -5.53
N ALA A 135 -4.52 2.88 -4.46
CA ALA A 135 -5.40 1.91 -3.81
C ALA A 135 -6.65 2.57 -3.21
N VAL A 136 -6.50 3.74 -2.58
CA VAL A 136 -7.63 4.52 -2.06
C VAL A 136 -8.53 5.02 -3.21
N GLY A 137 -7.93 5.54 -4.29
CA GLY A 137 -8.68 6.00 -5.47
C GLY A 137 -9.46 4.87 -6.13
N HIS A 138 -8.86 3.70 -6.29
CA HIS A 138 -9.53 2.48 -6.75
C HIS A 138 -10.71 2.12 -5.83
N GLY A 139 -10.49 2.05 -4.51
CA GLY A 139 -11.55 1.73 -3.54
C GLY A 139 -12.72 2.72 -3.56
N LEU A 140 -12.45 4.03 -3.68
CA LEU A 140 -13.48 5.08 -3.70
C LEU A 140 -14.31 5.03 -4.97
N THR A 141 -13.66 4.86 -6.12
CA THR A 141 -14.32 4.88 -7.43
C THR A 141 -15.07 3.59 -7.73
N MET A 142 -14.62 2.46 -7.16
CA MET A 142 -15.30 1.18 -7.24
C MET A 142 -16.39 1.00 -6.16
N ALA A 143 -16.40 1.84 -5.12
CA ALA A 143 -17.47 1.83 -4.14
C ALA A 143 -18.75 2.43 -4.75
N SER A 144 -19.86 1.70 -4.66
CA SER A 144 -21.15 2.24 -5.09
C SER A 144 -21.66 3.26 -4.08
N ALA A 145 -22.41 4.27 -4.55
CA ALA A 145 -23.06 5.26 -3.68
C ALA A 145 -24.08 4.63 -2.70
N GLN A 146 -24.49 3.38 -2.95
CA GLN A 146 -25.44 2.63 -2.13
C GLN A 146 -24.76 1.87 -0.98
N ASP A 147 -23.41 1.88 -0.93
CA ASP A 147 -22.61 1.22 0.10
C ASP A 147 -21.84 2.24 0.97
N PRO A 148 -22.52 3.03 1.83
CA PRO A 148 -21.90 4.12 2.58
C PRO A 148 -20.80 3.63 3.53
N ALA A 149 -20.90 2.39 4.03
CA ALA A 149 -19.87 1.80 4.88
C ALA A 149 -18.54 1.61 4.14
N LEU A 150 -18.57 1.20 2.86
CA LEU A 150 -17.36 1.01 2.06
C LEU A 150 -16.68 2.34 1.74
N VAL A 151 -17.49 3.34 1.40
CA VAL A 151 -17.00 4.72 1.20
C VAL A 151 -16.36 5.23 2.50
N ALA A 152 -17.06 5.10 3.64
CA ALA A 152 -16.58 5.56 4.93
C ALA A 152 -15.24 4.92 5.33
N VAL A 153 -15.10 3.60 5.20
CA VAL A 153 -13.84 2.91 5.51
C VAL A 153 -12.72 3.34 4.57
N THR A 154 -13.01 3.50 3.27
CA THR A 154 -12.01 3.92 2.29
C THR A 154 -11.54 5.36 2.56
N VAL A 155 -12.46 6.28 2.83
CA VAL A 155 -12.14 7.66 3.23
C VAL A 155 -11.34 7.67 4.53
N ALA A 156 -11.73 6.90 5.55
CA ALA A 156 -11.00 6.82 6.81
C ALA A 156 -9.56 6.32 6.60
N CYS A 157 -9.35 5.29 5.78
CA CYS A 157 -8.03 4.81 5.42
C CYS A 157 -7.21 5.86 4.67
N GLY A 158 -7.83 6.58 3.72
CA GLY A 158 -7.19 7.66 2.97
C GLY A 158 -6.78 8.84 3.86
N VAL A 159 -7.65 9.26 4.78
CA VAL A 159 -7.35 10.31 5.77
C VAL A 159 -6.21 9.88 6.69
N ALA A 160 -6.25 8.65 7.21
CA ALA A 160 -5.18 8.14 8.07
C ALA A 160 -3.82 8.15 7.35
N LEU A 161 -3.78 7.71 6.09
CA LEU A 161 -2.58 7.75 5.25
C LEU A 161 -2.09 9.17 5.00
N ALA A 162 -3.01 10.10 4.68
CA ALA A 162 -2.67 11.51 4.46
C ALA A 162 -2.11 12.16 5.73
N VAL A 163 -2.75 11.94 6.88
CA VAL A 163 -2.26 12.42 8.19
C VAL A 163 -0.89 11.85 8.50
N GLY A 164 -0.68 10.54 8.28
CA GLY A 164 0.63 9.90 8.47
C GLY A 164 1.72 10.48 7.56
N ALA A 165 1.39 10.75 6.29
CA ALA A 165 2.30 11.35 5.33
C ALA A 165 2.66 12.79 5.68
N VAL A 166 1.66 13.62 6.04
CA VAL A 166 1.87 15.00 6.52
C VAL A 166 2.73 15.01 7.78
N TRP A 167 2.43 14.14 8.75
CA TRP A 167 3.24 13.99 9.95
C TRP A 167 4.69 13.63 9.60
N ARG A 168 4.91 12.66 8.72
CA ARG A 168 6.26 12.24 8.29
C ARG A 168 7.04 13.36 7.58
N TRP A 169 6.33 14.22 6.86
CA TRP A 169 6.92 15.36 6.16
C TRP A 169 7.24 16.51 7.12
N ALA A 170 6.37 16.77 8.11
CA ALA A 170 6.53 17.82 9.11
C ALA A 170 7.61 17.50 10.16
N PHE A 171 7.85 16.22 10.45
CA PHE A 171 8.87 15.77 11.41
C PHE A 171 9.99 14.96 10.72
N PRO A 172 10.80 15.58 9.83
CA PRO A 172 11.93 14.91 9.20
C PRO A 172 13.03 14.61 10.22
N ASP A 173 13.82 13.57 9.96
CA ASP A 173 14.85 13.07 10.87
C ASP A 173 15.79 14.19 11.34
N ALA A 174 16.00 14.29 12.66
CA ALA A 174 16.93 15.24 13.28
C ALA A 174 18.37 15.12 12.73
N ASP A 175 18.72 13.97 12.16
CA ASP A 175 20.01 13.70 11.56
C ASP A 175 20.23 14.46 10.23
N ARG A 176 19.16 14.84 9.51
CA ARG A 176 19.27 15.69 8.31
C ARG A 176 19.66 17.12 8.69
N HIS A 177 19.06 17.64 9.77
CA HIS A 177 19.43 18.94 10.35
C HIS A 177 20.86 18.89 10.92
N ARG A 178 21.20 17.86 11.69
CA ARG A 178 22.56 17.70 12.22
C ARG A 178 23.63 17.56 11.12
N ARG A 179 23.32 16.90 10.01
CA ARG A 179 24.24 16.81 8.85
C ARG A 179 24.36 18.14 8.10
N SER A 180 23.29 18.91 7.94
CA SER A 180 23.40 20.27 7.39
C SER A 180 24.17 21.18 8.34
N ASP A 181 23.96 21.04 9.65
CA ASP A 181 24.69 21.82 10.67
C ASP A 181 26.18 21.50 10.60
N ILE A 182 26.58 20.22 10.59
CA ILE A 182 27.98 19.79 10.44
C ILE A 182 28.57 20.26 9.10
N ALA A 183 27.81 20.15 8.00
CA ALA A 183 28.27 20.62 6.69
C ALA A 183 28.41 22.15 6.61
N SER A 184 27.67 22.89 7.44
CA SER A 184 27.76 24.35 7.57
C SER A 184 28.85 24.82 8.54
N GLN A 185 29.47 23.91 9.31
CA GLN A 185 30.63 24.26 10.11
C GLN A 185 31.85 24.43 9.19
N GLU A 186 32.42 25.63 9.19
CA GLU A 186 33.74 25.87 8.60
C GLU A 186 34.77 25.07 9.40
N TRP A 187 35.54 24.26 8.70
CA TRP A 187 36.55 23.39 9.29
C TRP A 187 37.74 24.28 9.72
N THR A 188 37.75 24.74 10.97
CA THR A 188 38.87 25.47 11.58
C THR A 188 39.83 24.54 12.30
#